data_AF-A0A7X6XZP3-F1
#
_entry.id   AF-A0A7X6XZP3-F1
#
_cell.length_a   1.000
_cell.length_b   1.000
_cell.length_c   1.000
_cell.angle_alpha   90.00
_cell.angle_beta   90.00
_cell.angle_gamma   90.00
#
_symmetry.space_group_name_H-M   'P 1'
#
loop_
_entity.id
_entity.type
_entity.pdbx_description
1 polymer ?
#
loop_
_entity_poly.entity_id
_entity_poly.type
_entity_poly.pdbx_seq_one_letter_code
_entity_poly.pdbx_strand_id
1 'polypeptide(L)'
;MLEFIQEILSTPSILVGLIALIGLVAQRKPVEDVIKGTVKTILGFIVLGAGADVIVGALNYFGELFNFAFSVRGVVPHNEAIVSLALTEYARSTALIMAFGMVVNIVLARFSRFKYIFLTGHHTLYMAALIAVVLTVGGLEGWQLILGGSALLGLTMVIFPAMAQKTMVKITGDDSIAFGHFGTIGYVFSAWIGGLVGKDSKSSEEIKFPQRLSFLRDTSVAVSLTMFIFFFIVTMLASMKPDFNPDMVGGSNWAIFSLIQSLTFAGGVYVVLSGVRLVLAEIVPAFKGISEKLVPDAKPALDCPVVFPYAPNAVLIGFLVSFLGGIVGLAKIIGLNSAANLDLALILPGVIPHFFCGATAGVFANATG
;
A
#
# COMPACT_ATOMS: atom_id res chain seq x y z
N MET A 1 -0.83 -26.41 -11.95
CA MET A 1 0.32 -25.68 -12.53
C MET A 1 0.05 -24.17 -12.61
N LEU A 2 -1.05 -23.72 -13.23
CA LEU A 2 -1.37 -22.29 -13.31
C LEU A 2 -1.61 -21.65 -11.93
N GLU A 3 -2.38 -22.32 -11.06
CA GLU A 3 -2.62 -21.87 -9.68
C GLU A 3 -1.32 -21.73 -8.88
N PHE A 4 -0.40 -22.69 -9.02
CA PHE A 4 0.91 -22.63 -8.37
C PHE A 4 1.76 -21.43 -8.84
N ILE A 5 1.76 -21.13 -10.15
CA ILE A 5 2.45 -19.95 -10.68
C ILE A 5 1.78 -18.67 -10.16
N GLN A 6 0.45 -18.62 -10.17
CA GLN A 6 -0.30 -17.49 -9.63
C GLN A 6 0.04 -17.26 -8.16
N GLU A 7 0.07 -18.32 -7.34
CA GLU A 7 0.40 -18.25 -5.91
C GLU A 7 1.83 -17.74 -5.67
N ILE A 8 2.81 -18.21 -6.45
CA ILE A 8 4.18 -17.68 -6.42
C ILE A 8 4.20 -16.19 -6.75
N LEU A 9 3.53 -15.78 -7.83
CA LEU A 9 3.54 -14.40 -8.31
C LEU A 9 2.72 -13.47 -7.40
N SER A 10 1.68 -13.97 -6.72
CA SER A 10 0.83 -13.18 -5.82
C SER A 10 1.34 -13.13 -4.40
N THR A 11 2.30 -13.99 -4.03
CA THR A 11 2.95 -13.98 -2.71
C THR A 11 4.20 -13.12 -2.76
N PRO A 12 4.19 -11.87 -2.23
CA PRO A 12 5.29 -10.92 -2.44
C PRO A 12 6.63 -11.41 -1.88
N SER A 13 6.61 -12.07 -0.72
CA SER A 13 7.83 -12.61 -0.10
C SER A 13 8.53 -13.64 -0.97
N ILE A 14 7.77 -14.55 -1.60
CA ILE A 14 8.30 -15.57 -2.50
C ILE A 14 8.74 -14.96 -3.82
N LEU A 15 7.93 -14.10 -4.44
CA LEU A 15 8.28 -13.41 -5.69
C LEU A 15 9.61 -12.67 -5.57
N VAL A 16 9.76 -11.86 -4.51
CA VAL A 16 10.95 -11.04 -4.33
C VAL A 16 12.14 -11.88 -3.88
N GLY A 17 11.92 -12.94 -3.10
CA GLY A 17 12.94 -13.94 -2.80
C GLY A 17 13.52 -14.61 -4.05
N LEU A 18 12.66 -15.05 -4.97
CA LEU A 18 13.11 -15.65 -6.24
C LEU A 18 13.90 -14.67 -7.10
N ILE A 19 13.49 -13.40 -7.13
CA ILE A 19 14.22 -12.36 -7.87
C ILE A 19 15.57 -12.08 -7.22
N ALA A 20 15.64 -12.06 -5.89
CA ALA A 20 16.90 -11.94 -5.18
C ALA A 20 17.83 -13.13 -5.46
N LEU A 21 17.30 -14.36 -5.45
CA LEU A 21 18.01 -15.58 -5.82
C LEU A 21 18.61 -15.47 -7.23
N ILE A 22 17.78 -15.13 -8.22
CA ILE A 22 18.21 -14.99 -9.62
C ILE A 22 19.28 -13.90 -9.74
N GLY A 23 19.09 -12.76 -9.07
CA GLY A 23 20.05 -11.66 -9.08
C GLY A 23 21.40 -12.02 -8.46
N LEU A 24 21.41 -12.70 -7.32
CA LEU A 24 22.65 -13.12 -6.64
C LEU A 24 23.38 -14.22 -7.42
N VAL A 25 22.64 -15.16 -8.03
CA VAL A 25 23.20 -16.18 -8.92
C VAL A 25 23.79 -15.53 -10.18
N ALA A 26 23.11 -14.55 -10.78
CA ALA A 26 23.61 -13.81 -11.94
C ALA A 26 24.91 -13.04 -11.64
N GLN A 27 25.11 -12.61 -10.39
CA GLN A 27 26.35 -12.02 -9.89
C GLN A 27 27.45 -13.05 -9.60
N ARG A 28 27.17 -14.35 -9.70
CA ARG A 28 28.08 -15.45 -9.33
C ARG A 28 28.59 -15.31 -7.88
N LYS A 29 27.70 -14.91 -6.96
CA LYS A 29 28.02 -14.87 -5.54
C LYS A 29 28.27 -16.28 -4.98
N PRO A 30 29.07 -16.42 -3.90
CA PRO A 30 29.19 -17.68 -3.17
C PRO A 30 27.82 -18.24 -2.77
N VAL A 31 27.69 -19.57 -2.73
CA VAL A 31 26.40 -20.23 -2.46
C VAL A 31 25.83 -19.81 -1.10
N GLU A 32 26.70 -19.57 -0.13
CA GLU A 32 26.35 -19.11 1.22
C GLU A 32 25.69 -17.73 1.18
N ASP A 33 26.23 -16.81 0.37
CA ASP A 33 25.69 -15.46 0.18
C ASP A 33 24.36 -15.51 -0.60
N VAL A 34 24.27 -16.39 -1.60
CA VAL A 34 23.03 -16.60 -2.37
C VAL A 34 21.90 -17.07 -1.44
N ILE A 35 22.15 -18.09 -0.63
CA ILE A 35 21.17 -18.63 0.32
C ILE A 35 20.80 -17.55 1.35
N LYS A 36 21.81 -16.91 1.96
CA LYS A 36 21.59 -15.89 3.00
C LYS A 36 20.78 -14.70 2.48
N GLY A 37 21.15 -14.14 1.34
CA GLY A 37 20.45 -12.99 0.75
C GLY A 37 19.02 -13.33 0.32
N THR A 38 18.83 -14.51 -0.27
CA THR A 38 17.49 -15.01 -0.64
C THR A 38 16.58 -15.15 0.58
N VAL A 39 17.04 -15.87 1.61
CA VAL A 39 16.26 -16.12 2.83
C VAL A 39 15.97 -14.82 3.57
N LYS A 40 16.96 -13.93 3.72
CA LYS A 40 16.73 -12.63 4.38
C LYS A 40 15.78 -11.73 3.62
N THR A 41 15.81 -11.76 2.29
CA THR A 41 14.83 -11.03 1.46
C THR A 41 13.42 -11.53 1.75
N ILE A 42 13.21 -12.85 1.75
CA ILE A 42 11.92 -13.48 2.09
C ILE A 42 11.49 -13.08 3.50
N LEU A 43 12.39 -13.20 4.48
CA LEU A 43 12.12 -12.82 5.88
C LEU A 43 11.77 -11.35 6.02
N GLY A 44 12.45 -10.45 5.30
CA GLY A 44 12.15 -9.01 5.31
C GLY A 44 10.72 -8.72 4.90
N PHE A 45 10.24 -9.38 3.83
CA PHE A 45 8.85 -9.25 3.39
C PHE A 45 7.85 -9.90 4.35
N ILE A 46 8.21 -11.02 4.99
CA ILE A 46 7.36 -11.64 6.03
C ILE A 46 7.22 -10.70 7.23
N VAL A 47 8.31 -10.10 7.70
CA VAL A 47 8.28 -9.12 8.81
C VAL A 47 7.46 -7.89 8.42
N LEU A 48 7.66 -7.36 7.21
CA LEU A 48 6.87 -6.25 6.69
C LEU A 48 5.37 -6.60 6.65
N GLY A 49 5.01 -7.77 6.14
CA GLY A 49 3.63 -8.27 6.10
C GLY A 49 3.03 -8.42 7.48
N ALA A 50 3.76 -9.03 8.43
CA ALA A 50 3.30 -9.19 9.80
C ALA A 50 3.01 -7.83 10.49
N GLY A 51 3.84 -6.82 10.23
CA GLY A 51 3.57 -5.45 10.71
C GLY A 51 2.30 -4.85 10.08
N ALA A 52 2.10 -5.06 8.78
CA ALA A 52 0.91 -4.60 8.07
C ALA A 52 -0.37 -5.30 8.58
N ASP A 53 -0.32 -6.60 8.86
CA ASP A 53 -1.45 -7.36 9.42
C ASP A 53 -1.86 -6.85 10.80
N VAL A 54 -0.88 -6.49 11.65
CA VAL A 54 -1.14 -5.87 12.95
C VAL A 54 -1.85 -4.52 12.80
N ILE A 55 -1.43 -3.71 11.83
CA ILE A 55 -2.09 -2.42 11.50
C ILE A 55 -3.52 -2.67 11.02
N VAL A 56 -3.70 -3.55 10.03
CA VAL A 56 -4.99 -3.91 9.44
C VAL A 56 -5.96 -4.40 10.52
N GLY A 57 -5.50 -5.29 11.41
CA GLY A 57 -6.29 -5.79 12.53
C GLY A 57 -6.81 -4.67 13.44
N ALA A 58 -5.94 -3.73 13.83
CA ALA A 58 -6.36 -2.57 14.62
C ALA A 58 -7.36 -1.70 13.85
N LEU A 59 -7.07 -1.40 12.58
CA LEU A 59 -7.94 -0.56 11.75
C LEU A 59 -9.31 -1.18 11.46
N ASN A 60 -9.43 -2.51 11.43
CA ASN A 60 -10.71 -3.19 11.32
C ASN A 60 -11.60 -2.90 12.53
N TYR A 61 -11.07 -3.06 13.76
CA TYR A 61 -11.80 -2.68 14.97
C TYR A 61 -12.21 -1.21 14.96
N PHE A 62 -11.30 -0.32 14.54
CA PHE A 62 -11.62 1.10 14.42
C PHE A 62 -12.76 1.35 13.43
N GLY A 63 -12.71 0.72 12.24
CA GLY A 63 -13.72 0.86 11.19
C GLY A 63 -15.09 0.37 11.62
N GLU A 64 -15.16 -0.79 12.29
CA GLU A 64 -16.40 -1.33 12.85
C GLU A 64 -17.01 -0.40 13.89
N LEU A 65 -16.21 0.05 14.86
CA LEU A 65 -16.65 1.00 15.89
C LEU A 65 -17.06 2.34 15.29
N PHE A 66 -16.36 2.82 14.27
CA PHE A 66 -16.70 4.06 13.57
C PHE A 66 -18.06 3.96 12.88
N ASN A 67 -18.26 2.92 12.07
CA ASN A 67 -19.52 2.70 11.36
C ASN A 67 -20.70 2.57 12.34
N PHE A 68 -20.48 1.87 13.45
CA PHE A 68 -21.45 1.75 14.52
C PHE A 68 -21.72 3.09 15.22
N ALA A 69 -20.68 3.81 15.66
CA ALA A 69 -20.80 5.10 16.35
C ALA A 69 -21.52 6.16 15.52
N PHE A 70 -21.31 6.19 14.21
CA PHE A 70 -21.90 7.19 13.32
C PHE A 70 -23.11 6.69 12.54
N SER A 71 -23.55 5.44 12.75
CA SER A 71 -24.70 4.81 12.08
C SER A 71 -24.62 4.90 10.55
N VAL A 72 -23.40 4.83 9.99
CA VAL A 72 -23.22 4.95 8.55
C VAL A 72 -23.34 3.58 7.88
N ARG A 73 -24.27 3.48 6.92
CA ARG A 73 -24.46 2.29 6.09
C ARG A 73 -24.09 2.62 4.66
N GLY A 74 -23.30 1.76 4.03
CA GLY A 74 -22.78 2.01 2.70
C GLY A 74 -21.79 0.94 2.28
N VAL A 75 -21.17 1.14 1.13
CA VAL A 75 -20.14 0.25 0.60
C VAL A 75 -18.79 0.68 1.17
N VAL A 76 -18.11 -0.24 1.85
CA VAL A 76 -16.70 -0.04 2.25
C VAL A 76 -15.81 -0.54 1.09
N PRO A 77 -15.01 0.33 0.47
CA PRO A 77 -14.08 -0.10 -0.59
C PRO A 77 -12.99 -0.98 0.03
N HIS A 78 -12.98 -2.27 -0.32
CA HIS A 78 -11.95 -3.21 0.12
C HIS A 78 -11.51 -4.08 -1.07
N ASN A 79 -10.24 -3.97 -1.47
CA ASN A 79 -9.72 -4.66 -2.65
C ASN A 79 -9.84 -6.17 -2.51
N GLU A 80 -9.52 -6.69 -1.33
CA GLU A 80 -9.55 -8.11 -0.96
C GLU A 80 -10.93 -8.72 -1.20
N ALA A 81 -11.99 -8.04 -0.74
CA ALA A 81 -13.36 -8.52 -0.88
C ALA A 81 -13.80 -8.54 -2.37
N ILE A 82 -13.52 -7.46 -3.10
CA ILE A 82 -13.90 -7.34 -4.52
C ILE A 82 -13.13 -8.33 -5.38
N VAL A 83 -11.82 -8.47 -5.14
CA VAL A 83 -10.98 -9.42 -5.88
C VAL A 83 -11.36 -10.85 -5.55
N SER A 84 -11.64 -11.17 -4.28
CA SER A 84 -12.12 -12.50 -3.89
C SER A 84 -13.41 -12.87 -4.65
N LEU A 85 -14.36 -11.93 -4.74
CA LEU A 85 -15.58 -12.11 -5.54
C LEU A 85 -15.25 -12.29 -7.03
N ALA A 86 -14.38 -11.45 -7.61
CA ALA A 86 -13.99 -11.54 -9.01
C ALA A 86 -13.30 -12.88 -9.34
N LEU A 87 -12.50 -13.42 -8.42
CA LEU A 87 -11.82 -14.70 -8.62
C LEU A 87 -12.78 -15.89 -8.68
N THR A 88 -14.00 -15.79 -8.13
CA THR A 88 -14.99 -16.88 -8.25
C THR A 88 -15.40 -17.15 -9.70
N GLU A 89 -15.43 -16.11 -10.53
CA GLU A 89 -15.89 -16.18 -11.93
C GLU A 89 -14.73 -16.00 -12.94
N TYR A 90 -13.74 -15.18 -12.60
CA TYR A 90 -12.67 -14.77 -13.51
C TYR A 90 -11.27 -15.27 -13.11
N ALA A 91 -11.14 -16.25 -12.20
CA ALA A 91 -9.85 -16.75 -11.71
C ALA A 91 -8.87 -17.12 -12.83
N ARG A 92 -9.32 -17.91 -13.81
CA ARG A 92 -8.45 -18.37 -14.91
C ARG A 92 -7.92 -17.19 -15.74
N SER A 93 -8.80 -16.28 -16.15
CA SER A 93 -8.42 -15.11 -16.94
C SER A 93 -7.47 -14.20 -16.14
N THR A 94 -7.76 -14.00 -14.86
CA THR A 94 -6.93 -13.24 -13.93
C THR A 94 -5.51 -13.82 -13.84
N ALA A 95 -5.39 -15.12 -13.60
CA ALA A 95 -4.11 -15.80 -13.45
C ALA A 95 -3.25 -15.70 -14.73
N LEU A 96 -3.87 -15.90 -15.90
CA LEU A 96 -3.20 -15.77 -17.19
C LEU A 96 -2.79 -14.32 -17.46
N ILE A 97 -3.68 -13.35 -17.21
CA ILE A 97 -3.39 -11.93 -17.37
C ILE A 97 -2.21 -11.51 -16.49
N MET A 98 -2.20 -11.95 -15.22
CA MET A 98 -1.13 -11.70 -14.27
C MET A 98 0.21 -12.28 -14.75
N ALA A 99 0.24 -13.57 -15.10
CA ALA A 99 1.45 -14.26 -15.51
C ALA A 99 2.05 -13.65 -16.79
N PHE A 100 1.25 -13.51 -17.85
CA PHE A 100 1.73 -12.92 -19.10
C PHE A 100 1.95 -11.41 -18.98
N GLY A 101 1.22 -10.71 -18.10
CA GLY A 101 1.45 -9.30 -17.81
C GLY A 101 2.82 -9.07 -17.17
N MET A 102 3.26 -9.95 -16.27
CA MET A 102 4.62 -9.91 -15.71
C MET A 102 5.68 -10.12 -16.79
N VAL A 103 5.45 -11.06 -17.72
CA VAL A 103 6.33 -11.24 -18.89
C VAL A 103 6.41 -9.96 -19.72
N VAL A 104 5.27 -9.33 -20.01
CA VAL A 104 5.22 -8.05 -20.74
C VAL A 104 5.98 -6.97 -19.97
N ASN A 105 5.83 -6.86 -18.65
CA ASN A 105 6.59 -5.90 -17.84
C ASN A 105 8.11 -6.10 -17.97
N ILE A 106 8.61 -7.33 -17.87
CA ILE A 106 10.04 -7.64 -18.02
C ILE A 106 10.53 -7.31 -19.44
N VAL A 107 9.76 -7.66 -20.47
CA VAL A 107 10.09 -7.36 -21.88
C VAL A 107 10.15 -5.84 -22.10
N LEU A 108 9.16 -5.10 -21.63
CA LEU A 108 9.14 -3.64 -21.71
C LEU A 108 10.31 -3.03 -20.93
N ALA A 109 10.62 -3.53 -19.73
CA ALA A 109 11.75 -3.06 -18.94
C ALA A 109 13.10 -3.28 -19.66
N ARG A 110 13.24 -4.41 -20.37
CA ARG A 110 14.46 -4.73 -21.10
C ARG A 110 14.66 -3.85 -22.32
N PHE A 111 13.65 -3.73 -23.18
CA PHE A 111 13.80 -3.13 -24.51
C PHE A 111 13.37 -1.66 -24.60
N SER A 112 12.62 -1.14 -23.62
CA SER A 112 12.23 0.27 -23.59
C SER A 112 13.14 1.12 -22.69
N ARG A 113 12.90 2.43 -22.65
CA ARG A 113 13.52 3.37 -21.70
C ARG A 113 12.99 3.25 -20.27
N PHE A 114 11.88 2.54 -20.04
CA PHE A 114 11.25 2.41 -18.73
C PHE A 114 11.82 1.21 -17.99
N LYS A 115 12.89 1.41 -17.24
CA LYS A 115 13.67 0.35 -16.59
C LYS A 115 13.10 -0.10 -15.25
N TYR A 116 11.82 -0.50 -15.21
CA TYR A 116 11.12 -0.82 -13.96
C TYR A 116 10.52 -2.21 -13.98
N ILE A 117 10.87 -3.04 -12.99
CA ILE A 117 10.26 -4.35 -12.80
C ILE A 117 9.34 -4.27 -11.58
N PHE A 118 8.07 -4.59 -11.76
CA PHE A 118 7.03 -4.40 -10.76
C PHE A 118 6.95 -5.61 -9.83
N LEU A 119 7.23 -5.41 -8.53
CA LEU A 119 7.43 -6.49 -7.57
C LEU A 119 6.29 -6.64 -6.55
N THR A 120 5.21 -5.90 -6.70
CA THR A 120 4.06 -5.94 -5.77
C THR A 120 3.02 -6.96 -6.23
N GLY A 121 3.36 -8.24 -6.02
CA GLY A 121 2.59 -9.39 -6.53
C GLY A 121 1.09 -9.38 -6.22
N HIS A 122 0.73 -9.17 -4.96
CA HIS A 122 -0.68 -9.12 -4.53
C HIS A 122 -1.47 -8.00 -5.24
N HIS A 123 -0.88 -6.81 -5.41
CA HIS A 123 -1.52 -5.75 -6.19
C HIS A 123 -1.57 -6.05 -7.68
N THR A 124 -0.57 -6.74 -8.23
CA THR A 124 -0.62 -7.23 -9.62
C THR A 124 -1.79 -8.20 -9.82
N LEU A 125 -2.07 -9.06 -8.84
CA LEU A 125 -3.26 -9.93 -8.86
C LEU A 125 -4.54 -9.10 -8.83
N TYR A 126 -4.64 -8.09 -7.95
CA TYR A 126 -5.82 -7.24 -7.84
C TYR A 126 -6.11 -6.49 -9.15
N MET A 127 -5.07 -5.90 -9.76
CA MET A 127 -5.21 -5.21 -11.03
C MET A 127 -5.49 -6.17 -12.19
N ALA A 128 -4.89 -7.36 -12.19
CA ALA A 128 -5.20 -8.39 -13.17
C ALA A 128 -6.68 -8.81 -13.10
N ALA A 129 -7.24 -8.96 -11.89
CA ALA A 129 -8.64 -9.29 -11.68
C ALA A 129 -9.56 -8.17 -12.18
N LEU A 130 -9.26 -6.92 -11.83
CA LEU A 130 -10.02 -5.76 -12.32
C LEU A 130 -9.99 -5.67 -13.85
N ILE A 131 -8.81 -5.82 -14.47
CA ILE A 131 -8.66 -5.81 -15.93
C ILE A 131 -9.45 -6.97 -16.55
N ALA A 132 -9.38 -8.17 -15.98
CA ALA A 132 -10.12 -9.33 -16.47
C ALA A 132 -11.64 -9.05 -16.49
N VAL A 133 -12.18 -8.52 -15.38
CA VAL A 133 -13.59 -8.16 -15.27
C VAL A 133 -13.97 -7.09 -16.29
N VAL A 134 -13.25 -5.97 -16.31
CA VAL A 134 -13.58 -4.81 -17.16
C VAL A 134 -13.53 -5.18 -18.65
N LEU A 135 -12.50 -5.90 -19.08
CA LEU A 135 -12.37 -6.31 -20.47
C LEU A 135 -13.40 -7.37 -20.88
N THR A 136 -13.76 -8.29 -19.97
CA THR A 136 -14.81 -9.28 -20.25
C THR A 136 -16.17 -8.60 -20.38
N VAL A 137 -16.51 -7.68 -19.48
CA VAL A 137 -17.73 -6.86 -19.58
C VAL A 137 -17.72 -6.00 -20.85
N GLY A 138 -16.54 -5.55 -21.29
CA GLY A 138 -16.33 -4.88 -22.57
C GLY A 138 -16.47 -5.77 -23.81
N GLY A 139 -16.75 -7.07 -23.65
CA GLY A 139 -16.97 -8.03 -24.73
C GLY A 139 -15.72 -8.74 -25.26
N LEU A 140 -14.57 -8.62 -24.58
CA LEU A 140 -13.38 -9.41 -24.92
C LEU A 140 -13.43 -10.78 -24.26
N GLU A 141 -13.19 -11.82 -25.06
CA GLU A 141 -13.17 -13.20 -24.60
C GLU A 141 -11.89 -13.92 -25.07
N GLY A 142 -11.70 -15.14 -24.55
CA GLY A 142 -10.66 -16.05 -25.03
C GLY A 142 -9.27 -15.42 -25.07
N TRP A 143 -8.60 -15.53 -26.22
CA TRP A 143 -7.22 -15.06 -26.38
C TRP A 143 -7.12 -13.53 -26.44
N GLN A 144 -8.15 -12.83 -26.96
CA GLN A 144 -8.16 -11.37 -27.02
C GLN A 144 -8.16 -10.75 -25.63
N LEU A 145 -8.94 -11.34 -24.70
CA LEU A 145 -8.97 -10.95 -23.30
C LEU A 145 -7.58 -11.08 -22.65
N ILE A 146 -6.94 -12.24 -22.83
CA ILE A 146 -5.62 -12.49 -22.21
C ILE A 146 -4.57 -11.56 -22.82
N LEU A 147 -4.50 -11.45 -24.14
CA LEU A 147 -3.51 -10.61 -24.81
C LEU A 147 -3.69 -9.14 -24.44
N GLY A 148 -4.92 -8.62 -24.55
CA GLY A 148 -5.24 -7.25 -24.22
C GLY A 148 -5.00 -6.94 -22.74
N GLY A 149 -5.43 -7.84 -21.84
CA GLY A 149 -5.27 -7.68 -20.41
C GLY A 149 -3.81 -7.72 -19.97
N SER A 150 -3.01 -8.66 -20.50
CA SER A 150 -1.58 -8.75 -20.20
C SER A 150 -0.78 -7.58 -20.76
N ALA A 151 -1.12 -7.12 -21.96
CA ALA A 151 -0.49 -5.92 -22.53
C ALA A 151 -0.79 -4.69 -21.68
N LEU A 152 -2.06 -4.50 -21.28
CA LEU A 152 -2.48 -3.39 -20.42
C LEU A 152 -1.78 -3.46 -19.04
N LEU A 153 -1.79 -4.62 -18.39
CA LEU A 153 -1.16 -4.81 -17.09
C LEU A 153 0.36 -4.58 -17.16
N GLY A 154 1.04 -5.19 -18.13
CA GLY A 154 2.48 -4.99 -18.33
C GLY A 154 2.86 -3.54 -18.58
N LEU A 155 2.02 -2.82 -19.34
CA LEU A 155 2.19 -1.39 -19.62
C LEU A 155 2.02 -0.54 -18.36
N THR A 156 0.97 -0.76 -17.56
CA THR A 156 0.77 0.00 -16.32
C THR A 156 1.90 -0.26 -15.32
N MET A 157 2.43 -1.50 -15.27
CA MET A 157 3.56 -1.89 -14.44
C MET A 157 4.89 -1.21 -14.81
N VAL A 158 5.04 -0.62 -15.99
CA VAL A 158 6.21 0.23 -16.33
C VAL A 158 5.90 1.72 -16.27
N ILE A 159 4.70 2.14 -16.67
CA ILE A 159 4.31 3.56 -16.71
C ILE A 159 4.19 4.14 -15.31
N PHE A 160 3.55 3.43 -14.38
CA PHE A 160 3.31 3.97 -13.05
C PHE A 160 4.62 4.21 -12.28
N PRO A 161 5.55 3.24 -12.17
CA PRO A 161 6.86 3.53 -11.61
C PRO A 161 7.57 4.70 -12.30
N ALA A 162 7.48 4.79 -13.63
CA ALA A 162 8.08 5.90 -14.39
C ALA A 162 7.50 7.27 -14.01
N MET A 163 6.19 7.36 -13.77
CA MET A 163 5.52 8.58 -13.32
C MET A 163 5.97 8.97 -11.90
N ALA A 164 6.10 8.00 -11.00
CA ALA A 164 6.50 8.23 -9.62
C ALA A 164 7.99 8.54 -9.45
N GLN A 165 8.85 8.11 -10.39
CA GLN A 165 10.30 8.05 -10.16
C GLN A 165 10.93 9.39 -9.76
N LYS A 166 10.49 10.51 -10.35
CA LYS A 166 11.03 11.83 -9.99
C LYS A 166 10.76 12.17 -8.52
N THR A 167 9.58 11.85 -8.02
CA THR A 167 9.25 12.06 -6.60
C THR A 167 9.94 11.02 -5.74
N MET A 168 10.06 9.78 -6.19
CA MET A 168 10.82 8.74 -5.48
C MET A 168 12.25 9.16 -5.21
N VAL A 169 12.97 9.67 -6.21
CA VAL A 169 14.36 10.15 -6.02
C VAL A 169 14.44 11.28 -4.99
N LYS A 170 13.41 12.14 -4.89
CA LYS A 170 13.34 13.16 -3.83
C LYS A 170 13.10 12.56 -2.44
N ILE A 171 12.28 11.52 -2.35
CA ILE A 171 11.99 10.81 -1.09
C ILE A 171 13.22 10.04 -0.61
N THR A 172 13.85 9.26 -1.51
CA THR A 172 14.90 8.32 -1.17
C THR A 172 16.29 8.94 -1.14
N GLY A 173 16.49 10.03 -1.90
CA GLY A 173 17.79 10.67 -2.09
C GLY A 173 18.67 10.01 -3.17
N ASP A 174 18.21 8.90 -3.76
CA ASP A 174 18.92 8.16 -4.82
C ASP A 174 17.94 7.51 -5.81
N ASP A 175 18.49 6.88 -6.86
CA ASP A 175 17.73 6.26 -7.95
C ASP A 175 17.79 4.72 -7.92
N SER A 176 18.02 4.13 -6.74
CA SER A 176 18.25 2.68 -6.58
C SER A 176 16.97 1.83 -6.59
N ILE A 177 15.84 2.43 -6.22
CA ILE A 177 14.53 1.78 -6.15
C ILE A 177 13.46 2.60 -6.87
N ALA A 178 12.37 1.93 -7.23
CA ALA A 178 11.20 2.54 -7.85
C ALA A 178 9.92 2.21 -7.08
N PHE A 179 8.82 2.82 -7.47
CA PHE A 179 7.54 2.69 -6.77
C PHE A 179 6.53 1.85 -7.56
N GLY A 180 6.12 0.71 -7.00
CA GLY A 180 5.28 -0.29 -7.64
C GLY A 180 3.90 -0.40 -6.98
N HIS A 181 3.01 0.56 -7.23
CA HIS A 181 1.63 0.51 -6.70
C HIS A 181 0.62 1.18 -7.65
N PHE A 182 -0.58 0.61 -7.79
CA PHE A 182 -1.56 1.09 -8.78
C PHE A 182 -2.27 2.41 -8.43
N GLY A 183 -2.17 2.87 -7.18
CA GLY A 183 -2.57 4.21 -6.74
C GLY A 183 -1.64 5.36 -7.19
N THR A 184 -0.61 5.10 -8.00
CA THR A 184 0.47 6.05 -8.31
C THR A 184 0.00 7.40 -8.84
N ILE A 185 -1.07 7.45 -9.64
CA ILE A 185 -1.61 8.71 -10.16
C ILE A 185 -1.97 9.66 -9.02
N GLY A 186 -2.63 9.16 -7.97
CA GLY A 186 -3.00 9.95 -6.80
C GLY A 186 -1.79 10.45 -6.01
N TYR A 187 -0.73 9.64 -5.91
CA TYR A 187 0.48 10.00 -5.17
C TYR A 187 1.30 11.06 -5.92
N VAL A 188 1.45 10.92 -7.23
CA VAL A 188 2.12 11.91 -8.08
C VAL A 188 1.31 13.21 -8.10
N PHE A 189 -0.03 13.13 -8.13
CA PHE A 189 -0.88 14.29 -7.98
C PHE A 189 -0.70 14.98 -6.62
N SER A 190 -0.62 14.21 -5.53
CA SER A 190 -0.31 14.72 -4.18
C SER A 190 1.04 15.45 -4.14
N ALA A 191 2.09 14.88 -4.75
CA ALA A 191 3.38 15.53 -4.89
C ALA A 191 3.33 16.81 -5.75
N TRP A 192 2.50 16.82 -6.79
CA TRP A 192 2.33 18.02 -7.60
C TRP A 192 1.66 19.13 -6.80
N ILE A 193 0.62 18.82 -6.03
CA ILE A 193 -0.04 19.79 -5.13
C ILE A 193 0.94 20.27 -4.05
N GLY A 194 1.71 19.39 -3.42
CA GLY A 194 2.74 19.76 -2.44
C GLY A 194 3.73 20.78 -3.02
N GLY A 195 4.24 20.53 -4.23
CA GLY A 195 5.09 21.47 -4.95
C GLY A 195 4.45 22.83 -5.29
N LEU A 196 3.12 22.91 -5.37
CA LEU A 196 2.41 24.16 -5.61
C LEU A 196 2.16 24.95 -4.32
N VAL A 197 1.76 24.27 -3.24
CA VAL A 197 1.29 24.93 -2.00
C VAL A 197 2.35 25.03 -0.92
N GLY A 198 3.34 24.13 -0.92
CA GLY A 198 4.37 24.01 0.10
C GLY A 198 5.72 24.60 -0.28
N LYS A 199 5.77 25.54 -1.25
CA LYS A 199 7.03 26.18 -1.64
C LYS A 199 7.73 26.78 -0.40
N ASP A 200 8.97 26.36 -0.16
CA ASP A 200 9.80 26.73 1.00
C ASP A 200 9.27 26.23 2.38
N SER A 201 8.33 25.29 2.39
CA SER A 201 7.90 24.61 3.60
C SER A 201 9.04 23.74 4.15
N LYS A 202 8.99 23.49 5.46
CA LYS A 202 9.84 22.47 6.08
C LYS A 202 9.12 21.13 6.02
N SER A 203 9.89 20.07 5.81
CA SER A 203 9.41 18.70 5.96
C SER A 203 8.75 18.50 7.33
N SER A 204 7.69 17.69 7.38
CA SER A 204 7.08 17.22 8.64
C SER A 204 8.08 16.52 9.56
N GLU A 205 9.17 16.01 9.01
CA GLU A 205 10.24 15.36 9.76
C GLU A 205 11.16 16.37 10.47
N GLU A 206 11.10 17.65 10.10
CA GLU A 206 11.92 18.73 10.69
C GLU A 206 11.18 19.54 11.77
N ILE A 207 9.96 19.15 12.13
CA ILE A 207 9.15 19.85 13.14
C ILE A 207 9.87 19.84 14.49
N LYS A 208 10.19 21.04 14.99
CA LYS A 208 10.83 21.22 16.30
C LYS A 208 9.77 21.35 17.39
N PHE A 209 9.50 20.24 18.09
CA PHE A 209 8.64 20.28 19.27
C PHE A 209 9.29 21.02 20.46
N PRO A 210 8.50 21.80 21.24
CA PRO A 210 8.97 22.41 22.49
C PRO A 210 9.39 21.32 23.49
N GLN A 211 10.25 21.65 24.45
CA GLN A 211 10.90 20.67 25.34
C GLN A 211 9.91 19.76 26.09
N ARG A 212 8.73 20.29 26.46
CA ARG A 212 7.64 19.55 27.12
C ARG A 212 6.96 18.50 26.22
N LEU A 213 7.03 18.68 24.90
CA LEU A 213 6.49 17.77 23.89
C LEU A 213 7.60 17.03 23.13
N SER A 214 8.81 17.00 23.69
CA SER A 214 9.98 16.37 23.05
C SER A 214 9.79 14.88 22.79
N PHE A 215 8.94 14.21 23.56
CA PHE A 215 8.54 12.82 23.34
C PHE A 215 7.79 12.60 22.00
N LEU A 216 7.17 13.63 21.43
CA LEU A 216 6.55 13.56 20.10
C LEU A 216 7.58 13.48 18.95
N ARG A 217 8.88 13.60 19.26
CA ARG A 217 9.95 13.29 18.30
C ARG A 217 10.15 11.80 18.12
N ASP A 218 9.72 10.98 19.08
CA ASP A 218 9.68 9.54 18.89
C ASP A 218 8.43 9.20 18.07
N THR A 219 8.65 8.73 16.85
CA THR A 219 7.58 8.39 15.90
C THR A 219 6.59 7.39 16.50
N SER A 220 7.05 6.40 17.29
CA SER A 220 6.17 5.39 17.88
C SER A 220 5.26 6.02 18.93
N VAL A 221 5.79 6.96 19.72
CA VAL A 221 5.02 7.70 20.72
C VAL A 221 4.04 8.68 20.05
N ALA A 222 4.47 9.40 19.02
CA ALA A 222 3.60 10.31 18.27
C ALA A 222 2.44 9.57 17.59
N VAL A 223 2.72 8.44 16.93
CA VAL A 223 1.71 7.60 16.27
C VAL A 223 0.73 7.02 17.28
N SER A 224 1.22 6.45 18.38
CA SER A 224 0.35 5.88 19.41
C SER A 224 -0.56 6.92 20.07
N LEU A 225 -0.01 8.09 20.45
CA LEU A 225 -0.83 9.15 21.06
C LEU A 225 -1.90 9.66 20.09
N THR A 226 -1.53 9.83 18.83
CA THR A 226 -2.47 10.30 17.82
C THR A 226 -3.58 9.28 17.63
N MET A 227 -3.24 8.02 17.38
CA MET A 227 -4.24 6.96 17.25
C MET A 227 -5.08 6.75 18.50
N PHE A 228 -4.51 6.96 19.68
CA PHE A 228 -5.24 6.89 20.94
C PHE A 228 -6.38 7.89 20.96
N ILE A 229 -6.14 9.15 20.56
CA ILE A 229 -7.20 10.17 20.50
C ILE A 229 -8.35 9.71 19.59
N PHE A 230 -8.03 9.17 18.41
CA PHE A 230 -9.04 8.70 17.46
C PHE A 230 -9.81 7.49 18.00
N PHE A 231 -9.13 6.43 18.43
CA PHE A 231 -9.77 5.26 19.01
C PHE A 231 -10.61 5.63 20.23
N PHE A 232 -10.08 6.48 21.11
CA PHE A 232 -10.76 6.86 22.34
C PHE A 232 -12.07 7.59 22.03
N ILE A 233 -12.06 8.59 21.14
CA ILE A 233 -13.27 9.32 20.76
C ILE A 233 -14.29 8.39 20.11
N VAL A 234 -13.86 7.59 19.12
CA VAL A 234 -14.78 6.72 18.37
C VAL A 234 -15.38 5.64 19.27
N THR A 235 -14.56 4.98 20.09
CA THR A 235 -15.03 3.92 20.99
C THR A 235 -15.88 4.50 22.12
N MET A 236 -15.58 5.72 22.60
CA MET A 236 -16.44 6.43 23.55
C MET A 236 -17.82 6.68 22.94
N LEU A 237 -17.89 7.24 21.73
CA LEU A 237 -19.16 7.50 21.04
C LEU A 237 -19.94 6.21 20.75
N ALA A 238 -19.24 5.13 20.37
CA ALA A 238 -19.84 3.81 20.20
C ALA A 238 -20.42 3.30 21.52
N SER A 239 -19.66 3.34 22.61
CA SER A 239 -20.08 2.80 23.92
C SER A 239 -21.23 3.56 24.58
N MET A 240 -21.49 4.80 24.16
CA MET A 240 -22.64 5.59 24.60
C MET A 240 -23.96 5.19 23.91
N LYS A 241 -23.92 4.35 22.86
CA LYS A 241 -25.14 3.91 22.17
C LYS A 241 -25.86 2.79 22.93
N PRO A 242 -27.21 2.78 22.96
CA PRO A 242 -27.98 1.76 23.69
C PRO A 242 -27.75 0.33 23.21
N ASP A 243 -27.42 0.15 21.93
CA ASP A 243 -27.20 -1.13 21.25
C ASP A 243 -25.73 -1.55 21.20
N PHE A 244 -24.85 -0.88 21.96
CA PHE A 244 -23.43 -1.24 22.02
C PHE A 244 -23.23 -2.64 22.59
N ASN A 245 -22.62 -3.52 21.82
CA ASN A 245 -22.21 -4.84 22.29
C ASN A 245 -20.75 -4.79 22.81
N PRO A 246 -20.48 -5.13 24.08
CA PRO A 246 -19.13 -5.24 24.62
C PRO A 246 -18.18 -6.15 23.82
N ASP A 247 -18.69 -7.11 23.04
CA ASP A 247 -17.86 -7.95 22.16
C ASP A 247 -17.15 -7.15 21.07
N MET A 248 -17.67 -5.98 20.68
CA MET A 248 -17.00 -5.08 19.73
C MET A 248 -15.65 -4.56 20.24
N VAL A 249 -15.43 -4.64 21.55
CA VAL A 249 -14.17 -4.32 22.23
C VAL A 249 -13.57 -5.56 22.92
N GLY A 250 -13.95 -6.75 22.47
CA GLY A 250 -13.48 -8.04 22.99
C GLY A 250 -13.85 -8.29 24.45
N GLY A 251 -14.97 -7.73 24.92
CA GLY A 251 -15.41 -7.81 26.33
C GLY A 251 -14.57 -6.97 27.30
N SER A 252 -13.61 -6.18 26.79
CA SER A 252 -12.77 -5.30 27.59
C SER A 252 -13.47 -3.97 27.92
N ASN A 253 -12.89 -3.20 28.85
CA ASN A 253 -13.28 -1.81 29.03
C ASN A 253 -12.92 -1.00 27.78
N TRP A 254 -13.86 -0.21 27.26
CA TRP A 254 -13.69 0.54 26.00
C TRP A 254 -12.48 1.49 25.98
N ALA A 255 -12.12 2.09 27.13
CA ALA A 255 -10.99 3.00 27.22
C ALA A 255 -9.66 2.25 27.22
N ILE A 256 -9.59 1.11 27.94
CA ILE A 256 -8.43 0.21 27.91
C ILE A 256 -8.26 -0.37 26.51
N PHE A 257 -9.34 -0.80 25.88
CA PHE A 257 -9.34 -1.28 24.50
C PHE A 257 -8.77 -0.22 23.54
N SER A 258 -9.25 1.03 23.65
CA SER A 258 -8.75 2.14 22.84
C SER A 258 -7.25 2.36 23.01
N LEU A 259 -6.75 2.29 24.25
CA LEU A 259 -5.32 2.40 24.55
C LEU A 259 -4.54 1.25 23.90
N ILE A 260 -4.95 0.00 24.12
CA ILE A 260 -4.24 -1.17 23.59
C ILE A 260 -4.25 -1.16 22.06
N GLN A 261 -5.39 -0.92 21.40
CA GLN A 261 -5.45 -0.90 19.94
C GLN A 261 -4.61 0.23 19.33
N SER A 262 -4.54 1.40 19.98
CA SER A 262 -3.67 2.48 19.51
C SER A 262 -2.18 2.15 19.62
N LEU A 263 -1.77 1.45 20.68
CA LEU A 263 -0.39 0.98 20.85
C LEU A 263 -0.07 -0.18 19.91
N THR A 264 -1.02 -1.10 19.68
CA THR A 264 -0.91 -2.18 18.70
C THR A 264 -0.71 -1.62 17.31
N PHE A 265 -1.48 -0.62 16.90
CA PHE A 265 -1.28 0.08 15.63
C PHE A 265 0.12 0.67 15.52
N ALA A 266 0.59 1.40 16.54
CA ALA A 266 1.93 1.99 16.54
C ALA A 266 3.03 0.92 16.48
N GLY A 267 2.85 -0.20 17.19
CA GLY A 267 3.72 -1.37 17.12
C GLY A 267 3.77 -1.98 15.72
N GLY A 268 2.62 -2.12 15.05
CA GLY A 268 2.53 -2.55 13.67
C GLY A 268 3.31 -1.62 12.72
N VAL A 269 3.15 -0.30 12.87
CA VAL A 269 3.93 0.70 12.10
C VAL A 269 5.43 0.51 12.34
N TYR A 270 5.87 0.38 13.59
CA TYR A 270 7.28 0.14 13.91
C TYR A 270 7.84 -1.13 13.25
N VAL A 271 7.06 -2.22 13.23
CA VAL A 271 7.44 -3.48 12.58
C VAL A 271 7.53 -3.29 11.05
N VAL A 272 6.58 -2.59 10.42
CA VAL A 272 6.64 -2.25 8.99
C VAL A 272 7.91 -1.47 8.67
N LEU A 273 8.21 -0.42 9.44
CA LEU A 273 9.41 0.40 9.23
C LEU A 273 10.70 -0.44 9.31
N SER A 274 10.75 -1.38 10.25
CA SER A 274 11.88 -2.31 10.41
C SER A 274 11.97 -3.31 9.26
N GLY A 275 10.84 -3.88 8.84
CA GLY A 275 10.76 -4.81 7.72
C GLY A 275 11.21 -4.18 6.40
N VAL A 276 10.79 -2.95 6.12
CA VAL A 276 11.21 -2.20 4.92
C VAL A 276 12.74 -2.03 4.88
N ARG A 277 13.37 -1.65 6.00
CA ARG A 277 14.84 -1.50 6.06
C ARG A 277 15.57 -2.81 5.74
N LEU A 278 15.07 -3.93 6.27
CA LEU A 278 15.61 -5.26 5.97
C LEU A 278 15.43 -5.63 4.50
N VAL A 279 14.26 -5.37 3.92
CA VAL A 279 13.98 -5.59 2.50
C VAL A 279 14.96 -4.79 1.63
N LEU A 280 15.10 -3.49 1.88
CA LEU A 280 15.97 -2.60 1.10
C LEU A 280 17.43 -3.03 1.15
N ALA A 281 17.92 -3.46 2.32
CA ALA A 281 19.29 -3.90 2.51
C ALA A 281 19.67 -5.12 1.66
N GLU A 282 18.71 -5.99 1.34
CA GLU A 282 18.97 -7.23 0.59
C GLU A 282 18.52 -7.13 -0.88
N ILE A 283 17.41 -6.43 -1.16
CA ILE A 283 16.87 -6.34 -2.53
C ILE A 283 17.75 -5.48 -3.44
N VAL A 284 18.26 -4.34 -2.96
CA VAL A 284 19.07 -3.43 -3.79
C VAL A 284 20.36 -4.10 -4.26
N PRO A 285 21.16 -4.75 -3.39
CA PRO A 285 22.32 -5.51 -3.85
C PRO A 285 21.97 -6.70 -4.76
N ALA A 286 20.89 -7.41 -4.48
CA ALA A 286 20.49 -8.54 -5.32
C ALA A 286 20.07 -8.09 -6.73
N PHE A 287 19.37 -6.96 -6.82
CA PHE A 287 18.90 -6.40 -8.09
C PHE A 287 20.02 -5.96 -9.02
N LYS A 288 21.22 -5.65 -8.48
CA LYS A 288 22.41 -5.36 -9.28
C LYS A 288 22.72 -6.47 -10.29
N GLY A 289 22.50 -7.74 -9.93
CA GLY A 289 22.69 -8.85 -10.86
C GLY A 289 21.66 -8.88 -11.99
N ILE A 290 20.42 -8.53 -11.67
CA ILE A 290 19.37 -8.38 -12.68
C ILE A 290 19.73 -7.22 -13.61
N SER A 291 20.13 -6.07 -13.05
CA SER A 291 20.43 -4.87 -13.81
C SER A 291 21.68 -5.01 -14.68
N GLU A 292 22.69 -5.76 -14.26
CA GLU A 292 23.93 -5.93 -15.05
C GLU A 292 23.83 -7.03 -16.13
N LYS A 293 22.94 -8.02 -15.97
CA LYS A 293 22.92 -9.22 -16.83
C LYS A 293 21.62 -9.47 -17.57
N LEU A 294 20.48 -9.22 -16.93
CA LEU A 294 19.16 -9.62 -17.46
C LEU A 294 18.36 -8.46 -18.01
N VAL A 295 18.35 -7.30 -17.33
CA VAL A 295 17.57 -6.14 -17.75
C VAL A 295 18.41 -4.91 -17.45
N PRO A 296 19.21 -4.40 -18.42
CA PRO A 296 20.09 -3.25 -18.24
C PRO A 296 19.40 -2.08 -17.52
N ASP A 297 20.01 -1.63 -16.42
CA ASP A 297 19.58 -0.50 -15.59
C ASP A 297 18.22 -0.67 -14.89
N ALA A 298 17.71 -1.91 -14.80
CA ALA A 298 16.44 -2.18 -14.14
C ALA A 298 16.45 -1.79 -12.66
N LYS A 299 15.32 -1.25 -12.21
CA LYS A 299 15.04 -0.88 -10.83
C LYS A 299 13.89 -1.73 -10.28
N PRO A 300 14.02 -2.24 -9.04
CA PRO A 300 12.91 -2.91 -8.39
C PRO A 300 11.85 -1.88 -8.02
N ALA A 301 10.64 -2.03 -8.55
CA ALA A 301 9.49 -1.22 -8.17
C ALA A 301 8.74 -1.90 -7.03
N LEU A 302 8.84 -1.31 -5.83
CA LEU A 302 8.41 -1.89 -4.56
C LEU A 302 7.10 -1.27 -4.06
N ASP A 303 6.43 -2.02 -3.19
CA ASP A 303 5.11 -1.64 -2.67
C ASP A 303 5.14 -0.36 -1.80
N CYS A 304 3.96 0.21 -1.56
CA CYS A 304 3.77 1.49 -0.91
C CYS A 304 4.47 1.68 0.44
N PRO A 305 4.61 0.68 1.33
CA PRO A 305 5.31 0.89 2.60
C PRO A 305 6.79 1.21 2.43
N VAL A 306 7.38 0.98 1.24
CA VAL A 306 8.79 1.27 0.97
C VAL A 306 9.17 2.72 1.26
N VAL A 307 8.22 3.66 1.13
CA VAL A 307 8.48 5.09 1.38
C VAL A 307 8.29 5.49 2.84
N PHE A 308 7.68 4.64 3.68
CA PHE A 308 7.30 5.01 5.04
C PHE A 308 8.50 5.32 5.95
N PRO A 309 9.64 4.60 5.88
CA PRO A 309 10.81 4.94 6.69
C PRO A 309 11.46 6.29 6.36
N TYR A 310 11.17 6.88 5.20
CA TYR A 310 11.77 8.13 4.76
C TYR A 310 11.04 9.36 5.30
N ALA A 311 9.73 9.27 5.57
CA ALA A 311 8.98 10.34 6.24
C ALA A 311 7.85 9.77 7.14
N PRO A 312 8.19 9.18 8.31
CA PRO A 312 7.20 8.56 9.17
C PRO A 312 6.16 9.52 9.78
N ASN A 313 6.48 10.80 10.00
CA ASN A 313 5.45 11.76 10.43
C ASN A 313 4.49 12.08 9.28
N ALA A 314 5.00 12.20 8.05
CA ALA A 314 4.18 12.40 6.85
C ALA A 314 3.21 11.23 6.59
N VAL A 315 3.60 10.00 6.91
CA VAL A 315 2.72 8.80 6.87
C VAL A 315 1.47 9.03 7.73
N LEU A 316 1.66 9.46 8.97
CA LEU A 316 0.55 9.68 9.91
C LEU A 316 -0.32 10.86 9.47
N ILE A 317 0.29 12.00 9.14
CA ILE A 317 -0.43 13.19 8.70
C ILE A 317 -1.24 12.89 7.42
N GLY A 318 -0.61 12.21 6.45
CA GLY A 318 -1.24 11.81 5.20
C GLY A 318 -2.44 10.89 5.42
N PHE A 319 -2.31 9.89 6.31
CA PHE A 319 -3.43 9.04 6.70
C PHE A 319 -4.60 9.87 7.25
N LEU A 320 -4.36 10.74 8.24
CA LEU A 320 -5.43 11.48 8.91
C LEU A 320 -6.13 12.47 7.99
N VAL A 321 -5.37 13.19 7.16
CA VAL A 321 -5.93 14.14 6.18
C VAL A 321 -6.70 13.38 5.10
N SER A 322 -6.19 12.23 4.65
CA SER A 322 -6.90 11.37 3.69
C SER A 322 -8.21 10.84 4.28
N PHE A 323 -8.19 10.34 5.52
CA PHE A 323 -9.38 9.84 6.21
C PHE A 323 -10.42 10.95 6.43
N LEU A 324 -9.98 12.14 6.85
CA LEU A 324 -10.84 13.32 6.95
C LEU A 324 -11.43 13.69 5.58
N GLY A 325 -10.63 13.63 4.51
CA GLY A 325 -11.10 13.83 3.14
C GLY A 325 -12.19 12.82 2.75
N GLY A 326 -12.04 11.55 3.17
CA GLY A 326 -13.05 10.51 3.00
C GLY A 326 -14.36 10.82 3.75
N ILE A 327 -14.28 11.28 5.00
CA ILE A 327 -15.45 11.72 5.79
C ILE A 327 -16.16 12.90 5.10
N VAL A 328 -15.40 13.91 4.66
CA VAL A 328 -15.96 15.06 3.93
C VAL A 328 -16.60 14.61 2.61
N GLY A 329 -15.99 13.66 1.89
CA GLY A 329 -16.54 13.06 0.69
C GLY A 329 -17.89 12.38 0.93
N LEU A 330 -17.97 11.53 1.95
CA LEU A 330 -19.21 10.89 2.37
C LEU A 330 -20.30 11.91 2.73
N ALA A 331 -19.96 12.93 3.53
CA ALA A 331 -20.91 13.98 3.91
C ALA A 331 -21.46 14.72 2.68
N LYS A 332 -20.62 14.97 1.66
CA LYS A 332 -21.06 15.55 0.38
C LYS A 332 -22.00 14.63 -0.38
N ILE A 333 -21.73 13.31 -0.45
CA ILE A 333 -22.63 12.35 -1.11
C ILE A 333 -23.99 12.35 -0.41
N ILE A 334 -24.01 12.28 0.92
CA ILE A 334 -25.26 12.34 1.72
C ILE A 334 -26.02 13.64 1.43
N GLY A 335 -25.32 14.78 1.44
CA GLY A 335 -25.91 16.08 1.12
C GLY A 335 -26.49 16.14 -0.28
N LEU A 336 -25.80 15.59 -1.28
CA LEU A 336 -26.29 15.52 -2.67
C LEU A 336 -27.50 14.61 -2.82
N ASN A 337 -27.50 13.43 -2.20
CA ASN A 337 -28.65 12.52 -2.20
C ASN A 337 -29.89 13.21 -1.60
N SER A 338 -29.72 13.92 -0.48
CA SER A 338 -30.82 14.64 0.18
C SER A 338 -31.27 15.89 -0.59
N ALA A 339 -30.37 16.65 -1.21
CA ALA A 339 -30.69 17.92 -1.85
C ALA A 339 -31.22 17.76 -3.28
N ALA A 340 -30.78 16.73 -4.00
CA ALA A 340 -31.08 16.52 -5.41
C ALA A 340 -31.87 15.23 -5.69
N ASN A 341 -32.36 14.53 -4.64
CA ASN A 341 -33.03 13.22 -4.74
C ASN A 341 -32.25 12.22 -5.60
N LEU A 342 -30.92 12.24 -5.48
CA LEU A 342 -30.04 11.28 -6.13
C LEU A 342 -29.93 10.02 -5.27
N ASP A 343 -29.75 8.87 -5.91
CA ASP A 343 -29.52 7.60 -5.24
C ASP A 343 -28.06 7.14 -5.46
N LEU A 344 -27.11 8.00 -5.07
CA LEU A 344 -25.69 7.66 -5.15
C LEU A 344 -25.33 6.71 -4.01
N ALA A 345 -24.57 5.67 -4.32
CA ALA A 345 -24.05 4.75 -3.31
C ALA A 345 -23.22 5.51 -2.27
N LEU A 346 -23.53 5.31 -0.99
CA LEU A 346 -22.76 5.86 0.11
C LEU A 346 -21.43 5.11 0.22
N ILE A 347 -20.34 5.80 -0.08
CA ILE A 347 -18.99 5.25 0.02
C ILE A 347 -18.44 5.56 1.40
N LEU A 348 -18.30 4.51 2.22
CA LEU A 348 -17.75 4.65 3.56
C LEU A 348 -16.23 4.82 3.47
N PRO A 349 -15.63 5.73 4.27
CA PRO A 349 -14.18 5.91 4.26
C PRO A 349 -13.49 4.65 4.82
N GLY A 350 -13.00 3.80 3.91
CA GLY A 350 -12.25 2.59 4.27
C GLY A 350 -10.94 2.96 4.95
N VAL A 351 -10.79 2.62 6.22
CA VAL A 351 -9.67 3.08 7.05
C VAL A 351 -8.34 2.52 6.55
N ILE A 352 -8.32 1.29 6.07
CA ILE A 352 -7.14 0.62 5.50
C ILE A 352 -6.67 1.33 4.21
N PRO A 353 -7.51 1.52 3.17
CA PRO A 353 -7.16 2.33 2.01
C PRO A 353 -6.67 3.74 2.37
N HIS A 354 -7.37 4.41 3.31
CA HIS A 354 -6.95 5.74 3.75
C HIS A 354 -5.60 5.73 4.46
N PHE A 355 -5.28 4.68 5.22
CA PHE A 355 -3.96 4.54 5.81
C PHE A 355 -2.90 4.32 4.74
N PHE A 356 -2.93 3.23 3.98
CA PHE A 356 -1.84 2.93 3.04
C PHE A 356 -1.74 3.95 1.90
N CYS A 357 -2.86 4.30 1.26
CA CYS A 357 -2.84 5.25 0.15
C CYS A 357 -2.66 6.69 0.64
N GLY A 358 -3.31 7.07 1.76
CA GLY A 358 -3.19 8.42 2.33
C GLY A 358 -1.80 8.67 2.91
N ALA A 359 -1.22 7.71 3.63
CA ALA A 359 0.16 7.79 4.10
C ALA A 359 1.13 7.98 2.94
N THR A 360 1.01 7.16 1.91
CA THR A 360 1.85 7.28 0.71
C THR A 360 1.69 8.65 0.05
N ALA A 361 0.46 9.12 -0.13
CA ALA A 361 0.18 10.44 -0.68
C ALA A 361 0.80 11.56 0.19
N GLY A 362 0.78 11.40 1.52
CA GLY A 362 1.41 12.31 2.48
C GLY A 362 2.93 12.36 2.33
N VAL A 363 3.59 11.21 2.22
CA VAL A 363 5.04 11.14 1.97
C VAL A 363 5.41 11.78 0.64
N PHE A 364 4.62 11.52 -0.41
CA PHE A 364 4.82 12.12 -1.74
C PHE A 364 4.64 13.64 -1.74
N ALA A 365 3.63 14.18 -1.05
CA ALA A 365 3.43 15.62 -0.88
C ALA A 365 4.59 16.24 -0.08
N ASN A 366 4.93 15.65 1.07
CA ASN A 366 5.99 16.14 1.96
C ASN A 366 7.36 16.23 1.26
N ALA A 367 7.67 15.31 0.35
CA ALA A 367 8.91 15.35 -0.43
C ALA A 367 8.98 16.51 -1.46
N THR A 368 7.87 17.23 -1.65
CA THR A 368 7.75 18.31 -2.63
C THR A 368 7.28 19.63 -2.05
N GLY A 369 6.74 19.64 -0.82
CA GLY A 369 6.23 20.82 -0.14
C GLY A 369 5.17 20.47 0.89
#